data_AF-A0A2G4R448-F1
#
_entry.id   AF-A0A2G4R448-F1
#
_cell.length_a   1.000
_cell.length_b   1.000
_cell.length_c   1.000
_cell.angle_alpha   90.00
_cell.angle_beta   90.00
_cell.angle_gamma   90.00
#
_symmetry.space_group_name_H-M   'P 1'
#
loop_
_entity.id
_entity.type
_entity.pdbx_description
1 polymer ?
#
loop_
_entity_poly.entity_id
_entity_poly.type
_entity_poly.pdbx_seq_one_letter_code
_entity_poly.pdbx_strand_id
1 'polypeptide(L)'
;SMHTISLYNAFLIKQIQNEFLQKKEKQYHFSSFLEALQFLNSLKDEPHNLDINLVFALKEMPFLKEENEKALELFKGFFERKHCFFILKILLDSGKLKELFKPMIRFLSNEESDYCFDVEAFVMLEEFEKANLVLKENALLKLVILFSGVKEENELAKGGVFRAFCAKFKLENKELELGLKLYKNFNALKELVEKEDIYNPLIISALLSKLENLKTLELLTLLTKIKAQISHASPFFYKALDKLLINAKCGFEDANLLEESTRRVKKEQILKRTKAFLDLSPLLQDKITHIKSNLFLIKNSFEDIIKIAQIAHNQDFKFWLNTESNLSLEIICQKDFKIEYFLYALSEFNLIFMSFYELFNDKIYLKFEYENIINQTHKEKLLTLLNTNLNLSHKRKIKKPIIKKDEVKFDLNYSKTYAKLNLNTKDQQGLMAFVMNIFRGYDLHLSTAKIQTIRQRTRNSFIFEKNEALLQNQNKIINSLISE
;
A
#
# COMPACT_ATOMS: atom_id res chain seq x y z
N SER A 1 -22.52 6.37 22.63
CA SER A 1 -21.18 6.03 22.14
C SER A 1 -20.24 7.22 22.37
N MET A 2 -18.92 7.05 22.31
CA MET A 2 -17.94 8.15 22.46
C MET A 2 -18.20 9.35 21.54
N HIS A 3 -18.70 9.11 20.33
CA HIS A 3 -19.07 10.19 19.40
C HIS A 3 -20.31 10.98 19.84
N THR A 4 -21.30 10.32 20.45
CA THR A 4 -22.43 11.02 21.06
C THR A 4 -21.92 11.96 22.15
N ILE A 5 -21.02 11.49 23.02
CA ILE A 5 -20.40 12.31 24.07
C ILE A 5 -19.62 13.48 23.46
N SER A 6 -18.83 13.24 22.43
CA SER A 6 -18.09 14.30 21.71
C SER A 6 -19.01 15.35 21.10
N LEU A 7 -20.11 14.94 20.45
CA LEU A 7 -21.11 15.87 19.90
C LEU A 7 -21.80 16.70 21.00
N TYR A 8 -22.26 16.08 22.09
CA TYR A 8 -22.88 16.82 23.19
C TYR A 8 -21.89 17.75 23.90
N ASN A 9 -20.63 17.37 24.02
CA ASN A 9 -19.59 18.26 24.54
C ASN A 9 -19.35 19.45 23.61
N ALA A 10 -19.23 19.22 22.30
CA ALA A 10 -19.09 20.30 21.32
C ALA A 10 -20.31 21.23 21.33
N PHE A 11 -21.51 20.69 21.55
CA PHE A 11 -22.74 21.47 21.69
C PHE A 11 -22.70 22.35 22.92
N LEU A 12 -22.39 21.76 24.09
CA LEU A 12 -22.30 22.48 25.34
C LEU A 12 -21.25 23.59 25.26
N ILE A 13 -20.08 23.30 24.69
CA ILE A 13 -19.01 24.29 24.48
C ILE A 13 -19.52 25.44 23.59
N LYS A 14 -20.23 25.13 22.49
CA LYS A 14 -20.76 26.17 21.60
C LYS A 14 -21.87 27.00 22.27
N GLN A 15 -22.76 26.37 23.04
CA GLN A 15 -23.80 27.06 23.82
C GLN A 15 -23.17 28.04 24.81
N ILE A 16 -22.19 27.56 25.59
CA ILE A 16 -21.41 28.39 26.52
C ILE A 16 -20.74 29.55 25.78
N GLN A 17 -20.06 29.30 24.65
CA GLN A 17 -19.43 30.34 23.84
C GLN A 17 -20.43 31.36 23.30
N ASN A 18 -21.61 30.93 22.86
CA ASN A 18 -22.65 31.82 22.34
C ASN A 18 -23.24 32.71 23.44
N GLU A 19 -23.46 32.17 24.64
CA GLU A 19 -23.88 32.93 25.82
C GLU A 19 -22.84 34.01 26.18
N PHE A 20 -21.55 33.64 26.21
CA PHE A 20 -20.46 34.60 26.46
C PHE A 20 -20.32 35.67 25.37
N LEU A 21 -20.58 35.34 24.11
CA LEU A 21 -20.42 36.25 22.96
C LEU A 21 -21.70 36.98 22.55
N GLN A 22 -22.83 36.78 23.26
CA GLN A 22 -24.16 37.32 22.92
C GLN A 22 -24.57 37.10 21.46
N LYS A 23 -24.11 36.00 20.84
CA LYS A 23 -24.45 35.69 19.44
C LYS A 23 -25.83 35.07 19.37
N LYS A 24 -26.71 35.59 18.50
CA LYS A 24 -27.99 34.95 18.20
C LYS A 24 -27.75 33.56 17.61
N GLU A 25 -28.36 32.55 18.22
CA GLU A 25 -28.30 31.19 17.72
C GLU A 25 -29.05 31.07 16.40
N LYS A 26 -28.42 30.41 15.43
CA LYS A 26 -29.10 30.01 14.21
C LYS A 26 -30.02 28.84 14.56
N GLN A 27 -31.33 29.08 14.50
CA GLN A 27 -32.34 28.05 14.71
C GLN A 27 -32.78 27.48 13.37
N TYR A 28 -32.88 26.16 13.31
CA TYR A 28 -33.34 25.42 12.16
C TYR A 28 -34.67 24.77 12.51
N HIS A 29 -35.68 25.00 11.69
CA HIS A 29 -36.98 24.37 11.83
C HIS A 29 -37.36 23.79 10.47
N PHE A 30 -37.56 22.49 10.43
CA PHE A 30 -38.00 21.77 9.25
C PHE A 30 -39.23 20.95 9.64
N SER A 31 -40.25 20.96 8.79
CA SER A 31 -41.50 20.23 8.97
C SER A 31 -41.34 18.74 8.70
N SER A 32 -40.38 18.34 7.87
CA SER A 32 -40.04 16.93 7.63
C SER A 32 -38.57 16.71 7.28
N PHE A 33 -38.13 15.44 7.32
CA PHE A 33 -36.77 15.10 6.92
C PHE A 33 -36.53 15.42 5.43
N LEU A 34 -37.55 15.26 4.58
CA LEU A 34 -37.46 15.63 3.17
C LEU A 34 -37.19 17.13 2.98
N GLU A 35 -37.87 18.01 3.74
CA GLU A 35 -37.60 19.45 3.71
C GLU A 35 -36.16 19.78 4.12
N ALA A 36 -35.64 19.09 5.12
CA ALA A 36 -34.25 19.26 5.54
C ALA A 36 -33.25 18.81 4.44
N LEU A 37 -33.54 17.73 3.72
CA LEU A 37 -32.75 17.31 2.56
C LEU A 37 -32.83 18.31 1.40
N GLN A 38 -34.01 18.89 1.15
CA GLN A 38 -34.19 19.95 0.15
C GLN A 38 -33.39 21.20 0.51
N PHE A 39 -33.39 21.59 1.79
CA PHE A 39 -32.54 22.66 2.30
C PHE A 39 -31.06 22.38 2.02
N LEU A 40 -30.57 21.18 2.36
CA LEU A 40 -29.18 20.79 2.09
C LEU A 40 -28.87 20.80 0.58
N ASN A 41 -29.82 20.37 -0.26
CA ASN A 41 -29.68 20.42 -1.70
C ASN A 41 -29.62 21.86 -2.25
N SER A 42 -30.35 22.79 -1.63
CA SER A 42 -30.40 24.21 -2.04
C SER A 42 -29.13 25.01 -1.74
N LEU A 43 -28.25 24.48 -0.88
CA LEU A 43 -26.97 25.12 -0.57
C LEU A 43 -26.09 25.17 -1.83
N LYS A 44 -25.33 26.27 -1.97
CA LYS A 44 -24.35 26.43 -3.05
C LYS A 44 -23.35 25.27 -3.06
N ASP A 45 -22.91 24.86 -4.26
CA ASP A 45 -21.92 23.80 -4.44
C ASP A 45 -20.49 24.30 -4.15
N GLU A 46 -20.23 24.54 -2.88
CA GLU A 46 -18.95 24.97 -2.32
C GLU A 46 -18.77 24.33 -0.93
N PRO A 47 -17.55 24.29 -0.36
CA PRO A 47 -17.36 23.78 1.00
C PRO A 47 -18.13 24.63 2.03
N HIS A 48 -18.97 23.98 2.85
CA HIS A 48 -19.68 24.63 3.95
C HIS A 48 -19.24 24.07 5.30
N ASN A 49 -19.08 24.94 6.29
CA ASN A 49 -18.98 24.54 7.68
C ASN A 49 -20.37 24.62 8.32
N LEU A 50 -21.05 23.48 8.42
CA LEU A 50 -22.39 23.39 8.97
C LEU A 50 -22.34 23.31 10.49
N ASP A 51 -23.13 24.15 11.15
CA ASP A 51 -23.05 24.29 12.59
C ASP A 51 -23.83 23.19 13.33
N ILE A 52 -23.45 22.97 14.59
CA ILE A 52 -24.01 21.89 15.40
C ILE A 52 -25.52 21.97 15.66
N ASN A 53 -26.15 23.16 15.57
CA ASN A 53 -27.59 23.29 15.77
C ASN A 53 -28.34 22.56 14.64
N LEU A 54 -27.78 22.57 13.42
CA LEU A 54 -28.30 21.79 12.31
C LEU A 54 -28.16 20.28 12.56
N VAL A 55 -27.08 19.81 13.21
CA VAL A 55 -26.92 18.40 13.59
C VAL A 55 -28.09 17.97 14.48
N PHE A 56 -28.41 18.75 15.52
CA PHE A 56 -29.50 18.44 16.44
C PHE A 56 -30.87 18.55 15.79
N ALA A 57 -31.10 19.59 14.98
CA ALA A 57 -32.34 19.73 14.22
C ALA A 57 -32.60 18.49 13.35
N LEU A 58 -31.57 18.00 12.64
CA LEU A 58 -31.65 16.78 11.84
C LEU A 58 -31.87 15.52 12.68
N LYS A 59 -31.17 15.38 13.82
CA LYS A 59 -31.21 14.18 14.67
C LYS A 59 -32.63 13.85 15.15
N GLU A 60 -33.39 14.88 15.55
CA GLU A 60 -34.74 14.73 16.10
C GLU A 60 -35.82 14.45 15.02
N MET A 61 -35.50 14.59 13.73
CA MET A 61 -36.51 14.45 12.67
C MET A 61 -36.93 12.98 12.45
N PRO A 62 -38.24 12.65 12.46
CA PRO A 62 -38.66 11.30 12.09
C PRO A 62 -38.38 11.02 10.61
N PHE A 63 -38.00 9.78 10.29
CA PHE A 63 -37.90 9.31 8.90
C PHE A 63 -39.22 8.64 8.50
N LEU A 64 -39.98 9.27 7.61
CA LEU A 64 -41.25 8.75 7.13
C LEU A 64 -41.03 7.87 5.89
N LYS A 65 -41.58 6.64 5.90
CA LYS A 65 -41.41 5.69 4.78
C LYS A 65 -41.95 6.23 3.45
N GLU A 66 -43.00 7.04 3.51
CA GLU A 66 -43.65 7.68 2.36
C GLU A 66 -42.73 8.66 1.63
N GLU A 67 -41.74 9.24 2.34
CA GLU A 67 -40.77 10.18 1.76
C GLU A 67 -39.54 9.49 1.16
N ASN A 68 -39.40 8.17 1.33
CA ASN A 68 -38.17 7.44 1.04
C ASN A 68 -37.72 7.55 -0.42
N GLU A 69 -38.64 7.48 -1.39
CA GLU A 69 -38.27 7.58 -2.81
C GLU A 69 -37.68 8.96 -3.15
N LYS A 70 -38.36 10.04 -2.73
CA LYS A 70 -37.88 11.42 -2.94
C LYS A 70 -36.60 11.71 -2.16
N ALA A 71 -36.50 11.18 -0.94
CA ALA A 71 -35.29 11.32 -0.12
C ALA A 71 -34.09 10.60 -0.76
N LEU A 72 -34.29 9.41 -1.35
CA LEU A 72 -33.25 8.69 -2.09
C LEU A 72 -32.85 9.39 -3.39
N GLU A 73 -33.79 10.04 -4.08
CA GLU A 73 -33.50 10.84 -5.27
C GLU A 73 -32.61 12.06 -4.94
N LEU A 74 -32.95 12.81 -3.87
CA LEU A 74 -32.09 13.89 -3.37
C LEU A 74 -30.72 13.36 -2.92
N PHE A 75 -30.72 12.21 -2.23
CA PHE A 75 -29.48 11.59 -1.76
C PHE A 75 -28.57 11.19 -2.93
N LYS A 76 -29.14 10.66 -4.02
CA LYS A 76 -28.40 10.39 -5.26
C LYS A 76 -27.82 11.70 -5.84
N GLY A 77 -28.63 12.76 -5.92
CA GLY A 77 -28.22 14.06 -6.44
C GLY A 77 -27.05 14.70 -5.68
N PHE A 78 -26.88 14.39 -4.38
CA PHE A 78 -25.72 14.88 -3.63
C PHE A 78 -24.39 14.39 -4.20
N PHE A 79 -24.31 13.17 -4.74
CA PHE A 79 -23.07 12.64 -5.30
C PHE A 79 -22.68 13.32 -6.62
N GLU A 80 -23.63 13.93 -7.33
CA GLU A 80 -23.39 14.67 -8.57
C GLU A 80 -22.74 16.04 -8.31
N ARG A 81 -22.92 16.58 -7.10
CA ARG A 81 -22.28 17.83 -6.67
C ARG A 81 -20.78 17.66 -6.60
N LYS A 82 -20.04 18.74 -6.85
CA LYS A 82 -18.59 18.79 -6.63
C LYS A 82 -18.26 18.67 -5.14
N HIS A 83 -19.05 19.31 -4.28
CA HIS A 83 -18.90 19.32 -2.83
C HIS A 83 -20.12 18.67 -2.16
N CYS A 84 -19.95 17.43 -1.72
CA CYS A 84 -20.98 16.64 -1.02
C CYS A 84 -20.52 16.15 0.36
N PHE A 85 -19.20 16.22 0.65
CA PHE A 85 -18.64 15.79 1.92
C PHE A 85 -19.40 16.39 3.12
N PHE A 86 -19.61 17.71 3.13
CA PHE A 86 -20.25 18.39 4.26
C PHE A 86 -21.71 17.95 4.45
N ILE A 87 -22.43 17.64 3.37
CA ILE A 87 -23.81 17.12 3.40
C ILE A 87 -23.82 15.71 4.00
N LEU A 88 -22.96 14.82 3.49
CA LEU A 88 -22.89 13.46 4.01
C LEU A 88 -22.42 13.46 5.47
N LYS A 89 -21.53 14.38 5.85
CA LYS A 89 -20.96 14.47 7.19
C LYS A 89 -22.01 14.91 8.21
N ILE A 90 -22.84 15.91 7.90
CA ILE A 90 -23.93 16.33 8.79
C ILE A 90 -24.98 15.21 8.96
N LEU A 91 -25.24 14.44 7.89
CA LEU A 91 -26.12 13.27 7.95
C LEU A 91 -25.50 12.14 8.80
N LEU A 92 -24.19 11.92 8.72
CA LEU A 92 -23.49 10.95 9.57
C LEU A 92 -23.55 11.36 11.04
N ASP A 93 -23.25 12.62 11.35
CA ASP A 93 -23.17 13.15 12.70
C ASP A 93 -24.54 13.20 13.38
N SER A 94 -25.59 13.57 12.64
CA SER A 94 -26.99 13.51 13.12
C SER A 94 -27.51 12.08 13.26
N GLY A 95 -26.80 11.09 12.71
CA GLY A 95 -27.23 9.69 12.66
C GLY A 95 -28.33 9.41 11.66
N LYS A 96 -28.68 10.36 10.77
CA LYS A 96 -29.68 10.17 9.70
C LYS A 96 -29.14 9.51 8.45
N LEU A 97 -27.82 9.46 8.27
CA LEU A 97 -27.21 8.77 7.14
C LEU A 97 -27.64 7.29 7.07
N LYS A 98 -27.81 6.60 8.20
CA LYS A 98 -28.22 5.19 8.23
C LYS A 98 -29.61 4.94 7.62
N GLU A 99 -30.48 5.95 7.59
CA GLU A 99 -31.82 5.84 7.00
C GLU A 99 -31.73 5.80 5.47
N LEU A 100 -30.79 6.58 4.91
CA LEU A 100 -30.50 6.67 3.47
C LEU A 100 -29.50 5.60 3.00
N PHE A 101 -28.53 5.25 3.85
CA PHE A 101 -27.39 4.36 3.60
C PHE A 101 -27.22 3.34 4.73
N LYS A 102 -28.13 2.37 4.78
CA LYS A 102 -28.14 1.26 5.75
C LYS A 102 -26.86 0.42 5.84
N PRO A 103 -26.08 0.19 4.76
CA PRO A 103 -24.90 -0.67 4.82
C PRO A 103 -23.80 -0.23 5.79
N MET A 104 -23.74 1.06 6.16
CA MET A 104 -22.64 1.57 6.98
C MET A 104 -22.82 1.25 8.46
N ILE A 105 -21.76 0.70 9.07
CA ILE A 105 -21.66 0.48 10.51
C ILE A 105 -20.61 1.45 11.07
N ARG A 106 -20.98 2.22 12.10
CA ARG A 106 -20.11 3.23 12.70
C ARG A 106 -19.11 2.64 13.68
N PHE A 107 -17.95 3.28 13.81
CA PHE A 107 -16.89 2.95 14.79
C PHE A 107 -16.34 1.54 14.69
N LEU A 108 -16.40 0.96 13.49
CA LEU A 108 -15.80 -0.32 13.24
C LEU A 108 -14.29 -0.14 13.06
N SER A 109 -13.52 -0.75 13.95
CA SER A 109 -12.07 -0.62 13.95
C SER A 109 -11.47 -1.14 12.64
N ASN A 110 -10.58 -0.35 12.07
CA ASN A 110 -9.66 -0.79 11.02
C ASN A 110 -8.32 -1.16 11.70
N GLU A 111 -7.83 -2.38 11.47
CA GLU A 111 -6.56 -2.83 12.04
C GLU A 111 -5.34 -2.23 11.33
N GLU A 112 -5.52 -1.75 10.10
CA GLU A 112 -4.45 -1.25 9.24
C GLU A 112 -4.41 0.29 9.16
N SER A 113 -5.29 0.99 9.88
CA SER A 113 -5.42 2.46 9.86
C SER A 113 -5.57 3.00 11.28
N ASP A 114 -5.25 4.27 11.47
CA ASP A 114 -5.51 5.01 12.72
C ASP A 114 -6.99 5.37 12.87
N TYR A 115 -7.76 5.28 11.77
CA TYR A 115 -9.18 5.61 11.73
C TYR A 115 -10.06 4.35 11.76
N CYS A 116 -11.29 4.49 12.27
CA CYS A 116 -12.35 3.51 11.99
C CYS A 116 -12.78 3.59 10.52
N PHE A 117 -13.38 2.52 9.98
CA PHE A 117 -13.78 2.44 8.57
C PHE A 117 -14.66 3.61 8.11
N ASP A 118 -15.61 4.04 8.93
CA ASP A 118 -16.49 5.16 8.62
C ASP A 118 -15.75 6.49 8.58
N VAL A 119 -14.87 6.73 9.56
CA VAL A 119 -14.06 7.95 9.60
C VAL A 119 -13.10 8.01 8.40
N GLU A 120 -12.44 6.90 8.09
CA GLU A 120 -11.52 6.82 6.94
C GLU A 120 -12.23 7.14 5.61
N ALA A 121 -13.42 6.57 5.37
CA ALA A 121 -14.20 6.83 4.17
C ALA A 121 -14.57 8.33 4.03
N PHE A 122 -14.90 8.99 5.13
CA PHE A 122 -15.26 10.41 5.12
C PHE A 122 -14.07 11.34 4.93
N VAL A 123 -12.94 11.05 5.58
CA VAL A 123 -11.69 11.78 5.35
C VAL A 123 -11.24 11.60 3.88
N MET A 124 -11.39 10.38 3.35
CA MET A 124 -11.11 10.10 1.95
C MET A 124 -12.02 10.87 0.98
N LEU A 125 -13.29 10.99 1.30
CA LEU A 125 -14.22 11.79 0.49
C LEU A 125 -13.83 13.27 0.49
N GLU A 126 -13.45 13.81 1.65
CA GLU A 126 -13.00 15.20 1.77
C GLU A 126 -11.77 15.48 0.90
N GLU A 127 -10.74 14.63 1.00
CA GLU A 127 -9.52 14.76 0.20
C GLU A 127 -9.77 14.53 -1.29
N PHE A 128 -10.66 13.61 -1.65
CA PHE A 128 -11.09 13.41 -3.04
C PHE A 128 -11.73 14.68 -3.63
N GLU A 129 -12.55 15.39 -2.86
CA GLU A 129 -13.16 16.65 -3.32
C GLU A 129 -12.14 17.79 -3.41
N LYS A 130 -11.17 17.86 -2.50
CA LYS A 130 -10.07 18.84 -2.53
C LYS A 130 -9.16 18.68 -3.75
N ALA A 131 -8.99 17.45 -4.24
CA ALA A 131 -8.24 17.18 -5.48
C ALA A 131 -8.85 17.86 -6.72
N ASN A 132 -10.10 18.32 -6.65
CA ASN A 132 -10.75 19.14 -7.67
C ASN A 132 -10.72 18.52 -9.07
N LEU A 133 -11.00 17.22 -9.14
CA LEU A 133 -10.93 16.44 -10.38
C LEU A 133 -12.23 16.58 -11.18
N VAL A 134 -12.11 16.73 -12.49
CA VAL A 134 -13.25 16.78 -13.42
C VAL A 134 -13.33 15.44 -14.15
N LEU A 135 -14.04 14.48 -13.55
CA LEU A 135 -14.25 13.14 -14.12
C LEU A 135 -15.74 12.89 -14.30
N LYS A 136 -16.09 12.18 -15.39
CA LYS A 136 -17.49 11.75 -15.62
C LYS A 136 -17.97 10.81 -14.52
N GLU A 137 -17.06 10.05 -13.92
CA GLU A 137 -17.33 9.04 -12.89
C GLU A 137 -17.33 9.61 -11.47
N ASN A 138 -17.24 10.93 -11.28
CA ASN A 138 -17.11 11.54 -9.95
C ASN A 138 -18.19 11.07 -8.95
N ALA A 139 -19.47 11.06 -9.36
CA ALA A 139 -20.56 10.60 -8.51
C ALA A 139 -20.39 9.13 -8.10
N LEU A 140 -19.99 8.27 -9.06
CA LEU A 140 -19.72 6.86 -8.82
C LEU A 140 -18.53 6.66 -7.87
N LEU A 141 -17.44 7.42 -8.05
CA LEU A 141 -16.26 7.35 -7.19
C LEU A 141 -16.56 7.75 -5.75
N LYS A 142 -17.34 8.81 -5.55
CA LYS A 142 -17.80 9.24 -4.22
C LYS A 142 -18.67 8.17 -3.56
N LEU A 143 -19.54 7.51 -4.33
CA LEU A 143 -20.32 6.38 -3.84
C LEU A 143 -19.41 5.21 -3.45
N VAL A 144 -18.42 4.86 -4.28
CA VAL A 144 -17.43 3.81 -3.98
C VAL A 144 -16.61 4.15 -2.73
N ILE A 145 -16.21 5.41 -2.54
CA ILE A 145 -15.53 5.89 -1.33
C ILE A 145 -16.44 5.70 -0.11
N LEU A 146 -17.71 6.08 -0.17
CA LEU A 146 -18.65 5.86 0.93
C LEU A 146 -18.79 4.36 1.26
N PHE A 147 -18.85 3.52 0.24
CA PHE A 147 -18.87 2.06 0.38
C PHE A 147 -17.57 1.48 0.96
N SER A 148 -16.43 2.17 0.85
CA SER A 148 -15.19 1.73 1.50
C SER A 148 -15.31 1.68 3.04
N GLY A 149 -16.27 2.41 3.61
CA GLY A 149 -16.62 2.34 5.03
C GLY A 149 -17.53 1.16 5.42
N VAL A 150 -17.97 0.35 4.44
CA VAL A 150 -18.81 -0.84 4.66
C VAL A 150 -17.92 -2.06 4.83
N LYS A 151 -18.08 -2.80 5.94
CA LYS A 151 -17.35 -4.05 6.19
C LYS A 151 -18.27 -5.24 5.96
N GLU A 152 -17.87 -6.07 5.00
CA GLU A 152 -18.50 -7.34 4.69
C GLU A 152 -17.47 -8.46 4.77
N GLU A 153 -17.90 -9.64 5.18
CA GLU A 153 -17.02 -10.78 5.50
C GLU A 153 -16.34 -11.39 4.26
N ASN A 154 -17.00 -11.34 3.09
CA ASN A 154 -16.47 -11.91 1.85
C ASN A 154 -16.84 -11.09 0.61
N GLU A 155 -16.16 -11.36 -0.51
CA GLU A 155 -16.34 -10.61 -1.78
C GLU A 155 -17.73 -10.76 -2.40
N LEU A 156 -18.41 -11.88 -2.18
CA LEU A 156 -19.77 -12.12 -2.68
C LEU A 156 -20.76 -11.21 -1.95
N ALA A 157 -20.67 -11.16 -0.62
CA ALA A 157 -21.45 -10.26 0.21
C ALA A 157 -21.21 -8.79 -0.16
N LYS A 158 -19.94 -8.38 -0.31
CA LYS A 158 -19.57 -7.03 -0.82
C LYS A 158 -20.31 -6.69 -2.12
N GLY A 159 -20.22 -7.57 -3.12
CA GLY A 159 -20.87 -7.35 -4.40
C GLY A 159 -22.40 -7.32 -4.31
N GLY A 160 -23.00 -8.17 -3.48
CA GLY A 160 -24.44 -8.21 -3.27
C GLY A 160 -24.99 -6.92 -2.66
N VAL A 161 -24.36 -6.43 -1.58
CA VAL A 161 -24.78 -5.21 -0.89
C VAL A 161 -24.65 -3.97 -1.78
N PHE A 162 -23.56 -3.88 -2.54
CA PHE A 162 -23.37 -2.77 -3.50
C PHE A 162 -24.45 -2.78 -4.59
N ARG A 163 -24.74 -3.95 -5.19
CA ARG A 163 -25.81 -4.08 -6.21
C ARG A 163 -27.18 -3.70 -5.66
N ALA A 164 -27.54 -4.25 -4.51
CA ALA A 164 -28.83 -4.01 -3.87
C ALA A 164 -29.03 -2.51 -3.57
N PHE A 165 -27.96 -1.81 -3.19
CA PHE A 165 -28.03 -0.37 -2.98
C PHE A 165 -28.12 0.42 -4.29
N CYS A 166 -27.25 0.12 -5.26
CA CYS A 166 -27.20 0.84 -6.54
C CYS A 166 -28.47 0.64 -7.38
N ALA A 167 -29.19 -0.47 -7.21
CA ALA A 167 -30.51 -0.68 -7.81
C ALA A 167 -31.50 0.43 -7.43
N LYS A 168 -31.39 0.99 -6.21
CA LYS A 168 -32.22 2.12 -5.75
C LYS A 168 -31.90 3.42 -6.49
N PHE A 169 -30.66 3.57 -6.94
CA PHE A 169 -30.20 4.73 -7.71
C PHE A 169 -30.47 4.60 -9.21
N LYS A 170 -30.96 3.44 -9.66
CA LYS A 170 -31.21 3.13 -11.08
C LYS A 170 -29.99 3.45 -11.95
N LEU A 171 -28.79 3.07 -11.50
CA LEU A 171 -27.56 3.26 -12.26
C LEU A 171 -27.62 2.45 -13.56
N GLU A 172 -27.02 2.97 -14.62
CA GLU A 172 -26.87 2.21 -15.85
C GLU A 172 -25.98 0.97 -15.62
N ASN A 173 -26.25 -0.12 -16.33
CA ASN A 173 -25.49 -1.36 -16.17
C ASN A 173 -23.96 -1.17 -16.30
N LYS A 174 -23.52 -0.28 -17.21
CA LYS A 174 -22.09 0.03 -17.39
C LYS A 174 -21.47 0.70 -16.15
N GLU A 175 -22.19 1.64 -15.55
CA GLU A 175 -21.73 2.33 -14.33
C GLU A 175 -21.76 1.40 -13.12
N LEU A 176 -22.79 0.57 -13.01
CA LEU A 176 -22.92 -0.43 -11.96
C LEU A 176 -21.74 -1.41 -11.98
N GLU A 177 -21.42 -1.97 -13.15
CA GLU A 177 -20.30 -2.91 -13.29
C GLU A 177 -18.94 -2.26 -13.00
N LEU A 178 -18.73 -1.02 -13.45
CA LEU A 178 -17.53 -0.25 -13.09
C LEU A 178 -17.43 -0.02 -11.58
N GLY A 179 -18.52 0.43 -10.94
CA GLY A 179 -18.57 0.69 -9.50
C GLY A 179 -18.31 -0.57 -8.68
N LEU A 180 -18.92 -1.68 -9.07
CA LEU A 180 -18.68 -2.99 -8.46
C LEU A 180 -17.22 -3.41 -8.55
N LYS A 181 -16.61 -3.22 -9.71
CA LYS A 181 -15.21 -3.57 -9.94
C LYS A 181 -14.28 -2.72 -9.09
N LEU A 182 -14.50 -1.41 -9.02
CA LEU A 182 -13.73 -0.50 -8.18
C LEU A 182 -13.90 -0.83 -6.70
N TYR A 183 -15.12 -1.08 -6.23
CA TYR A 183 -15.39 -1.40 -4.83
C TYR A 183 -14.78 -2.73 -4.39
N LYS A 184 -14.94 -3.80 -5.19
CA LYS A 184 -14.33 -5.10 -4.88
C LYS A 184 -12.81 -5.04 -4.81
N ASN A 185 -12.20 -4.25 -5.69
CA ASN A 185 -10.75 -4.14 -5.79
C ASN A 185 -10.18 -2.90 -5.07
N PHE A 186 -10.95 -2.26 -4.18
CA PHE A 186 -10.63 -0.94 -3.63
C PHE A 186 -9.23 -0.86 -2.97
N ASN A 187 -8.81 -1.92 -2.28
CA ASN A 187 -7.49 -2.00 -1.63
C ASN A 187 -6.46 -2.81 -2.45
N ALA A 188 -6.80 -3.31 -3.65
CA ALA A 188 -5.98 -4.28 -4.37
C ALA A 188 -4.59 -3.74 -4.71
N LEU A 189 -4.47 -2.49 -5.15
CA LEU A 189 -3.17 -1.89 -5.50
C LEU A 189 -2.29 -1.72 -4.25
N LYS A 190 -2.86 -1.27 -3.12
CA LYS A 190 -2.15 -1.19 -1.84
C LYS A 190 -1.64 -2.57 -1.41
N GLU A 191 -2.51 -3.57 -1.43
CA GLU A 191 -2.15 -4.93 -1.02
C GLU A 191 -1.05 -5.53 -1.89
N LEU A 192 -1.08 -5.32 -3.21
CA LEU A 192 -0.03 -5.78 -4.11
C LEU A 192 1.31 -5.08 -3.83
N VAL A 193 1.29 -3.75 -3.63
CA VAL A 193 2.48 -2.98 -3.29
C VAL A 193 3.07 -3.43 -1.96
N GLU A 194 2.26 -3.79 -0.97
CA GLU A 194 2.73 -4.18 0.36
C GLU A 194 3.16 -5.66 0.42
N LYS A 195 2.47 -6.56 -0.29
CA LYS A 195 2.53 -8.02 -0.02
C LYS A 195 3.10 -8.87 -1.15
N GLU A 196 3.16 -8.38 -2.39
CA GLU A 196 3.52 -9.19 -3.57
C GLU A 196 4.71 -8.64 -4.36
N ASP A 197 5.43 -9.47 -5.13
CA ASP A 197 6.38 -8.92 -6.11
C ASP A 197 5.63 -8.32 -7.30
N ILE A 198 5.68 -7.00 -7.39
CA ILE A 198 5.05 -6.22 -8.45
C ILE A 198 5.73 -6.41 -9.82
N TYR A 199 6.77 -7.24 -9.90
CA TYR A 199 7.40 -7.65 -11.16
C TYR A 199 7.03 -9.08 -11.59
N ASN A 200 6.35 -9.84 -10.73
CA ASN A 200 5.94 -11.22 -11.04
C ASN A 200 4.84 -11.21 -12.12
N PRO A 201 5.05 -11.88 -13.27
CA PRO A 201 4.07 -11.91 -14.37
C PRO A 201 2.69 -12.43 -13.96
N LEU A 202 2.63 -13.43 -13.07
CA LEU A 202 1.37 -14.03 -12.63
C LEU A 202 0.57 -13.06 -11.75
N ILE A 203 1.25 -12.34 -10.86
CA ILE A 203 0.63 -11.33 -10.01
C ILE A 203 0.06 -10.19 -10.86
N ILE A 204 0.84 -9.71 -11.82
CA ILE A 204 0.38 -8.64 -12.71
C ILE A 204 -0.76 -9.14 -13.60
N SER A 205 -0.65 -10.32 -14.20
CA SER A 205 -1.72 -10.92 -15.01
C SER A 205 -3.03 -11.08 -14.21
N ALA A 206 -2.96 -11.53 -12.96
CA ALA A 206 -4.12 -11.61 -12.08
C ALA A 206 -4.74 -10.24 -11.81
N LEU A 207 -3.93 -9.18 -11.63
CA LEU A 207 -4.43 -7.81 -11.52
C LEU A 207 -5.13 -7.37 -12.81
N LEU A 208 -4.52 -7.59 -13.98
CA LEU A 208 -5.11 -7.22 -15.28
C LEU A 208 -6.45 -7.92 -15.50
N SER A 209 -6.54 -9.21 -15.16
CA SER A 209 -7.78 -9.97 -15.25
C SER A 209 -8.87 -9.41 -14.34
N LYS A 210 -8.52 -8.96 -13.13
CA LYS A 210 -9.48 -8.34 -12.20
C LYS A 210 -9.96 -6.96 -12.66
N LEU A 211 -9.09 -6.17 -13.29
CA LEU A 211 -9.38 -4.78 -13.68
C LEU A 211 -9.94 -4.65 -15.10
N GLU A 212 -9.62 -5.60 -15.98
CA GLU A 212 -10.03 -5.75 -17.38
C GLU A 212 -9.61 -4.62 -18.35
N ASN A 213 -9.45 -3.38 -17.89
CA ASN A 213 -9.09 -2.26 -18.76
C ASN A 213 -8.31 -1.15 -18.02
N LEU A 214 -7.64 -0.30 -18.83
CA LEU A 214 -6.83 0.82 -18.36
C LEU A 214 -7.63 1.84 -17.54
N LYS A 215 -8.88 2.13 -17.94
CA LYS A 215 -9.73 3.10 -17.22
C LYS A 215 -9.95 2.67 -15.77
N THR A 216 -10.23 1.40 -15.53
CA THR A 216 -10.42 0.85 -14.17
C THR A 216 -9.12 0.97 -13.36
N LEU A 217 -7.97 0.66 -13.97
CA LEU A 217 -6.66 0.82 -13.34
C LEU A 217 -6.38 2.28 -12.96
N GLU A 218 -6.69 3.24 -13.82
CA GLU A 218 -6.46 4.66 -13.57
C GLU A 218 -7.34 5.19 -12.44
N LEU A 219 -8.64 4.86 -12.46
CA LEU A 219 -9.57 5.25 -11.40
C LEU A 219 -9.21 4.62 -10.05
N LEU A 220 -8.82 3.33 -10.04
CA LEU A 220 -8.39 2.67 -8.81
C LEU A 220 -7.06 3.22 -8.29
N THR A 221 -6.15 3.59 -9.20
CA THR A 221 -4.87 4.24 -8.84
C THR A 221 -5.12 5.58 -8.17
N LEU A 222 -6.05 6.39 -8.70
CA LEU A 222 -6.44 7.66 -8.09
C LEU A 222 -6.93 7.46 -6.65
N LEU A 223 -7.87 6.54 -6.43
CA LEU A 223 -8.39 6.22 -5.10
C LEU A 223 -7.28 5.73 -4.16
N THR A 224 -6.38 4.89 -4.66
CA THR A 224 -5.24 4.38 -3.88
C THR A 224 -4.28 5.50 -3.49
N LYS A 225 -3.99 6.45 -4.37
CA LYS A 225 -3.10 7.59 -4.07
C LYS A 225 -3.71 8.51 -3.01
N ILE A 226 -4.99 8.83 -3.10
CA ILE A 226 -5.68 9.66 -2.08
C ILE A 226 -5.65 8.95 -0.72
N LYS A 227 -5.98 7.66 -0.68
CA LYS A 227 -5.93 6.88 0.56
C LYS A 227 -4.52 6.80 1.16
N ALA A 228 -3.50 6.66 0.32
CA ALA A 228 -2.10 6.65 0.74
C ALA A 228 -1.66 8.00 1.31
N GLN A 229 -2.18 9.13 0.79
CA GLN A 229 -1.91 10.46 1.33
C GLN A 229 -2.45 10.61 2.76
N ILE A 230 -3.69 10.16 2.99
CA ILE A 230 -4.34 10.18 4.31
C ILE A 230 -3.62 9.29 5.32
N SER A 231 -3.11 8.15 4.85
CA SER A 231 -2.36 7.20 5.69
C SER A 231 -0.88 7.56 5.86
N HIS A 232 -0.46 8.73 5.36
CA HIS A 232 0.94 9.19 5.37
C HIS A 232 1.93 8.15 4.82
N ALA A 233 1.55 7.47 3.73
CA ALA A 233 2.37 6.42 3.13
C ALA A 233 3.77 6.95 2.77
N SER A 234 4.78 6.10 2.97
CA SER A 234 6.18 6.48 2.73
C SER A 234 6.48 6.75 1.24
N PRO A 235 7.53 7.51 0.92
CA PRO A 235 7.98 7.69 -0.46
C PRO A 235 8.23 6.36 -1.22
N PHE A 236 8.60 5.31 -0.49
CA PHE A 236 8.79 3.97 -1.04
C PHE A 236 7.48 3.40 -1.59
N PHE A 237 6.37 3.56 -0.87
CA PHE A 237 5.05 3.11 -1.32
C PHE A 237 4.69 3.73 -2.67
N TYR A 238 4.84 5.05 -2.82
CA TYR A 238 4.52 5.74 -4.07
C TYR A 238 5.40 5.27 -5.23
N LYS A 239 6.72 5.14 -5.00
CA LYS A 239 7.65 4.60 -5.99
C LYS A 239 7.25 3.19 -6.44
N ALA A 240 6.88 2.33 -5.51
CA ALA A 240 6.42 0.97 -5.81
C ALA A 240 5.07 0.96 -6.54
N LEU A 241 4.14 1.82 -6.16
CA LEU A 241 2.84 1.97 -6.83
C LEU A 241 3.01 2.44 -8.28
N ASP A 242 3.88 3.41 -8.54
CA ASP A 242 4.16 3.88 -9.91
C ASP A 242 4.83 2.77 -10.74
N LYS A 243 5.70 1.95 -10.15
CA LYS A 243 6.26 0.77 -10.84
C LYS A 243 5.22 -0.31 -11.12
N LEU A 244 4.30 -0.57 -10.19
CA LEU A 244 3.17 -1.46 -10.40
C LEU A 244 2.30 -0.97 -11.56
N LEU A 245 2.01 0.33 -11.60
CA LEU A 245 1.22 0.96 -12.65
C LEU A 245 1.90 0.83 -14.02
N ILE A 246 3.20 1.11 -14.12
CA ILE A 246 3.97 0.94 -15.37
C ILE A 246 3.88 -0.51 -15.84
N ASN A 247 4.13 -1.48 -14.95
CA ASN A 247 4.09 -2.90 -15.31
C ASN A 247 2.68 -3.33 -15.77
N ALA A 248 1.63 -2.85 -15.08
CA ALA A 248 0.26 -3.14 -15.45
C ALA A 248 -0.13 -2.51 -16.81
N LYS A 249 0.28 -1.27 -17.07
CA LYS A 249 0.06 -0.60 -18.37
C LYS A 249 0.73 -1.37 -19.51
N CYS A 250 2.00 -1.75 -19.36
CA CYS A 250 2.69 -2.57 -20.35
C CYS A 250 1.96 -3.90 -20.60
N GLY A 251 1.44 -4.55 -19.55
CA GLY A 251 0.72 -5.80 -19.71
C GLY A 251 -0.66 -5.65 -20.38
N PHE A 252 -1.32 -4.49 -20.25
CA PHE A 252 -2.53 -4.18 -21.01
C PHE A 252 -2.22 -3.89 -22.49
N GLU A 253 -1.03 -3.37 -22.80
CA GLU A 253 -0.57 -3.14 -24.18
C GLU A 253 -0.18 -4.46 -24.87
N ASP A 254 0.62 -5.28 -24.21
CA ASP A 254 1.09 -6.59 -24.71
C ASP A 254 1.42 -7.52 -23.55
N ALA A 255 0.71 -8.65 -23.45
CA ALA A 255 0.91 -9.63 -22.39
C ALA A 255 2.33 -10.21 -22.37
N ASN A 256 3.03 -10.26 -23.51
CA ASN A 256 4.41 -10.74 -23.58
C ASN A 256 5.39 -9.80 -22.85
N LEU A 257 5.03 -8.53 -22.68
CA LEU A 257 5.81 -7.56 -21.90
C LEU A 257 5.80 -7.84 -20.41
N LEU A 258 4.98 -8.78 -19.93
CA LEU A 258 5.03 -9.23 -18.55
C LEU A 258 6.19 -10.18 -18.30
N GLU A 259 6.64 -10.94 -19.31
CA GLU A 259 7.66 -11.96 -19.15
C GLU A 259 9.03 -11.35 -18.83
N GLU A 260 9.69 -11.83 -17.77
CA GLU A 260 10.98 -11.29 -17.31
C GLU A 260 12.07 -11.39 -18.37
N SER A 261 12.13 -12.50 -19.11
CA SER A 261 13.09 -12.72 -20.22
C SER A 261 12.92 -11.64 -21.31
N THR A 262 11.70 -11.42 -21.78
CA THR A 262 11.35 -10.42 -22.79
C THR A 262 11.70 -9.00 -22.31
N ARG A 263 11.35 -8.67 -21.06
CA ARG A 263 11.68 -7.37 -20.46
C ARG A 263 13.19 -7.15 -20.34
N ARG A 264 13.92 -8.18 -19.93
CA ARG A 264 15.39 -8.16 -19.86
C ARG A 264 15.99 -7.87 -21.23
N VAL A 265 15.60 -8.65 -22.25
CA VAL A 265 16.16 -8.51 -23.61
C VAL A 265 15.96 -7.09 -24.15
N LYS A 266 14.74 -6.55 -24.03
CA LYS A 266 14.45 -5.17 -24.46
C LYS A 266 15.34 -4.17 -23.74
N LYS A 267 15.49 -4.31 -22.41
CA LYS A 267 16.28 -3.38 -21.60
C LYS A 267 17.77 -3.47 -21.90
N GLU A 268 18.29 -4.67 -22.11
CA GLU A 268 19.68 -4.91 -22.48
C GLU A 268 20.01 -4.34 -23.87
N GLN A 269 19.12 -4.52 -24.86
CA GLN A 269 19.28 -3.94 -26.19
C GLN A 269 19.33 -2.42 -26.17
N ILE A 270 18.53 -1.77 -25.32
CA ILE A 270 18.57 -0.32 -25.15
C ILE A 270 19.86 0.10 -24.43
N LEU A 271 20.24 -0.59 -23.35
CA LEU A 271 21.47 -0.31 -22.60
C LEU A 271 22.71 -0.35 -23.51
N LYS A 272 22.81 -1.37 -24.38
CA LYS A 272 23.92 -1.55 -25.34
C LYS A 272 24.10 -0.38 -26.31
N ARG A 273 23.05 0.42 -26.54
CA ARG A 273 23.09 1.59 -27.42
C ARG A 273 23.41 2.90 -26.68
N THR A 274 23.44 2.87 -25.35
CA THR A 274 23.74 4.07 -24.57
C THR A 274 25.23 4.40 -24.65
N LYS A 275 25.56 5.68 -24.74
CA LYS A 275 26.96 6.15 -24.76
C LYS A 275 27.75 5.65 -23.54
N ALA A 276 27.14 5.75 -22.36
CA ALA A 276 27.75 5.31 -21.11
C ALA A 276 28.15 3.82 -21.10
N PHE A 277 27.41 2.95 -21.82
CA PHE A 277 27.76 1.54 -21.97
C PHE A 277 28.88 1.33 -22.99
N LEU A 278 28.81 2.02 -24.14
CA LEU A 278 29.80 1.92 -25.21
C LEU A 278 31.18 2.44 -24.78
N ASP A 279 31.22 3.40 -23.85
CA ASP A 279 32.45 3.95 -23.28
C ASP A 279 33.15 2.97 -22.28
N LEU A 280 32.54 1.84 -21.93
CA LEU A 280 33.13 0.82 -21.05
C LEU A 280 34.12 -0.08 -21.79
N SER A 281 35.02 -0.73 -21.06
CA SER A 281 35.91 -1.74 -21.63
C SER A 281 35.12 -2.95 -22.18
N PRO A 282 35.59 -3.61 -23.27
CA PRO A 282 34.91 -4.77 -23.84
C PRO A 282 34.64 -5.88 -22.82
N LEU A 283 35.59 -6.11 -21.91
CA LEU A 283 35.45 -7.09 -20.82
C LEU A 283 34.30 -6.72 -19.87
N LEU A 284 34.13 -5.44 -19.53
CA LEU A 284 33.05 -5.02 -18.63
C LEU A 284 31.69 -5.02 -19.33
N GLN A 285 31.64 -4.65 -20.61
CA GLN A 285 30.44 -4.79 -21.43
C GLN A 285 29.96 -6.25 -21.45
N ASP A 286 30.87 -7.19 -21.72
CA ASP A 286 30.58 -8.62 -21.71
C ASP A 286 30.07 -9.11 -20.34
N LYS A 287 30.75 -8.71 -19.27
CA LYS A 287 30.33 -9.04 -17.90
C LYS A 287 28.93 -8.53 -17.57
N ILE A 288 28.57 -7.32 -17.98
CA ILE A 288 27.22 -6.75 -17.76
C ILE A 288 26.16 -7.57 -18.49
N THR A 289 26.42 -7.99 -19.73
CA THR A 289 25.46 -8.78 -20.52
C THR A 289 25.27 -10.19 -19.97
N HIS A 290 26.28 -10.74 -19.30
CA HIS A 290 26.26 -12.06 -18.68
C HIS A 290 25.79 -12.08 -17.21
N ILE A 291 25.30 -10.97 -16.66
CA ILE A 291 24.71 -10.95 -15.32
C ILE A 291 23.53 -11.94 -15.26
N LYS A 292 23.56 -12.89 -14.33
CA LYS A 292 22.54 -13.96 -14.27
C LYS A 292 21.15 -13.43 -13.92
N SER A 293 21.06 -12.46 -13.01
CA SER A 293 19.77 -11.97 -12.52
C SER A 293 19.01 -11.12 -13.56
N ASN A 294 17.85 -11.60 -14.01
CA ASN A 294 16.94 -10.81 -14.84
C ASN A 294 16.41 -9.58 -14.09
N LEU A 295 16.02 -9.77 -12.83
CA LEU A 295 15.46 -8.71 -12.00
C LEU A 295 16.46 -7.58 -11.77
N PHE A 296 17.77 -7.87 -11.70
CA PHE A 296 18.80 -6.82 -11.60
C PHE A 296 18.69 -5.84 -12.78
N LEU A 297 18.68 -6.36 -14.01
CA LEU A 297 18.57 -5.53 -15.20
C LEU A 297 17.20 -4.83 -15.23
N ILE A 298 16.11 -5.53 -14.94
CA ILE A 298 14.76 -4.98 -15.00
C ILE A 298 14.52 -3.85 -13.97
N LYS A 299 15.02 -4.00 -12.74
CA LYS A 299 14.70 -3.10 -11.62
C LYS A 299 15.60 -1.86 -11.54
N ASN A 300 16.85 -1.94 -11.97
CA ASN A 300 17.83 -0.84 -11.84
C ASN A 300 17.85 0.09 -13.06
N SER A 301 18.19 1.36 -12.88
CA SER A 301 18.39 2.29 -14.01
C SER A 301 19.62 1.88 -14.84
N PHE A 302 19.78 2.43 -16.05
CA PHE A 302 20.99 2.17 -16.85
C PHE A 302 22.26 2.66 -16.14
N GLU A 303 22.17 3.83 -15.49
CA GLU A 303 23.25 4.42 -14.69
C GLU A 303 23.63 3.51 -13.52
N ASP A 304 22.63 3.01 -12.77
CA ASP A 304 22.85 2.10 -11.65
C ASP A 304 23.47 0.77 -12.11
N ILE A 305 22.97 0.18 -13.20
CA ILE A 305 23.53 -1.06 -13.77
C ILE A 305 25.02 -0.89 -14.04
N ILE A 306 25.40 0.20 -14.73
CA ILE A 306 26.80 0.47 -15.08
C ILE A 306 27.63 0.73 -13.81
N LYS A 307 27.15 1.59 -12.91
CA LYS A 307 27.85 1.94 -11.66
C LYS A 307 28.09 0.71 -10.78
N ILE A 308 27.07 -0.11 -10.57
CA ILE A 308 27.16 -1.32 -9.74
C ILE A 308 28.14 -2.31 -10.39
N ALA A 309 28.04 -2.52 -11.71
CA ALA A 309 28.95 -3.40 -12.44
C ALA A 309 30.41 -2.91 -12.38
N GLN A 310 30.67 -1.61 -12.50
CA GLN A 310 32.00 -1.04 -12.36
C GLN A 310 32.57 -1.29 -10.95
N ILE A 311 31.77 -1.08 -9.90
CA ILE A 311 32.20 -1.33 -8.53
C ILE A 311 32.51 -2.83 -8.35
N ALA A 312 31.61 -3.71 -8.79
CA ALA A 312 31.80 -5.16 -8.70
C ALA A 312 32.99 -5.67 -9.53
N HIS A 313 33.33 -4.98 -10.62
CA HIS A 313 34.53 -5.29 -11.40
C HIS A 313 35.81 -4.97 -10.62
N ASN A 314 35.82 -3.83 -9.92
CA ASN A 314 37.02 -3.29 -9.29
C ASN A 314 37.23 -3.72 -7.83
N GLN A 315 36.17 -4.14 -7.14
CA GLN A 315 36.19 -4.39 -5.70
C GLN A 315 35.43 -5.68 -5.35
N ASP A 316 35.99 -6.48 -4.45
CA ASP A 316 35.34 -7.70 -3.94
C ASP A 316 34.33 -7.43 -2.83
N PHE A 317 34.52 -6.32 -2.12
CA PHE A 317 33.62 -5.85 -1.10
C PHE A 317 33.52 -4.32 -1.13
N LYS A 318 32.29 -3.80 -1.15
CA LYS A 318 32.00 -2.38 -0.93
C LYS A 318 30.60 -2.24 -0.38
N PHE A 319 30.40 -1.31 0.56
CA PHE A 319 29.07 -0.86 0.93
C PHE A 319 28.96 0.66 0.89
N TRP A 320 27.76 1.18 0.70
CA TRP A 320 27.46 2.59 0.78
C TRP A 320 26.02 2.83 1.24
N LEU A 321 25.76 4.07 1.67
CA LEU A 321 24.43 4.52 2.08
C LEU A 321 23.90 5.57 1.10
N ASN A 322 22.66 5.38 0.65
CA ASN A 322 21.88 6.39 -0.06
C ASN A 322 20.77 6.92 0.88
N THR A 323 20.52 8.22 0.82
CA THR A 323 19.56 8.94 1.68
C THR A 323 18.74 9.96 0.89
N GLU A 324 18.66 9.85 -0.45
CA GLU A 324 17.90 10.77 -1.31
C GLU A 324 16.39 10.79 -1.02
N SER A 325 15.82 9.65 -0.63
CA SER A 325 14.42 9.52 -0.23
C SER A 325 14.33 8.91 1.16
N ASN A 326 14.54 7.60 1.24
CA ASN A 326 14.71 6.89 2.50
C ASN A 326 16.13 6.32 2.60
N LEU A 327 16.52 5.89 3.80
CA LEU A 327 17.78 5.20 4.03
C LEU A 327 17.84 3.91 3.22
N SER A 328 18.88 3.78 2.41
CA SER A 328 19.20 2.59 1.64
C SER A 328 20.64 2.19 1.92
N LEU A 329 20.85 0.95 2.36
CA LEU A 329 22.17 0.32 2.42
C LEU A 329 22.34 -0.55 1.19
N GLU A 330 23.43 -0.31 0.47
CA GLU A 330 23.80 -1.07 -0.72
C GLU A 330 25.15 -1.73 -0.50
N ILE A 331 25.26 -3.00 -0.88
CA ILE A 331 26.45 -3.82 -0.65
C ILE A 331 26.77 -4.61 -1.92
N ILE A 332 28.04 -4.63 -2.30
CA ILE A 332 28.62 -5.60 -3.22
C ILE A 332 29.56 -6.47 -2.39
N CYS A 333 29.40 -7.78 -2.50
CA CYS A 333 30.20 -8.74 -1.77
C CYS A 333 30.26 -10.10 -2.51
N GLN A 334 31.10 -11.01 -2.02
CA GLN A 334 31.08 -12.42 -2.40
C GLN A 334 29.84 -13.13 -1.81
N LYS A 335 29.37 -14.19 -2.46
CA LYS A 335 28.17 -14.95 -2.06
C LYS A 335 28.18 -15.46 -0.61
N ASP A 336 29.35 -15.79 -0.06
CA ASP A 336 29.53 -16.33 1.29
C ASP A 336 29.55 -15.25 2.40
N PHE A 337 29.41 -13.99 2.04
CA PHE A 337 29.47 -12.87 2.97
C PHE A 337 28.39 -12.95 4.06
N LYS A 338 28.80 -12.68 5.31
CA LYS A 338 27.95 -12.80 6.51
C LYS A 338 27.05 -11.57 6.72
N ILE A 339 26.05 -11.43 5.86
CA ILE A 339 25.15 -10.27 5.84
C ILE A 339 24.32 -10.08 7.11
N GLU A 340 24.07 -11.17 7.85
CA GLU A 340 23.29 -11.14 9.08
C GLU A 340 23.87 -10.21 10.16
N TYR A 341 25.18 -9.93 10.11
CA TYR A 341 25.81 -8.96 11.02
C TYR A 341 25.44 -7.51 10.71
N PHE A 342 25.29 -7.14 9.42
CA PHE A 342 24.79 -5.82 9.04
C PHE A 342 23.34 -5.64 9.47
N LEU A 343 22.53 -6.66 9.25
CA LEU A 343 21.11 -6.64 9.63
C LEU A 343 20.92 -6.58 11.15
N TYR A 344 21.80 -7.22 11.92
CA TYR A 344 21.80 -7.08 13.38
C TYR A 344 22.19 -5.67 13.83
N ALA A 345 23.24 -5.10 13.23
CA ALA A 345 23.71 -3.75 13.51
C ALA A 345 22.67 -2.67 13.16
N LEU A 346 21.77 -2.96 12.22
CA LEU A 346 20.69 -2.09 11.78
C LEU A 346 19.32 -2.49 12.33
N SER A 347 19.27 -3.31 13.38
CA SER A 347 18.02 -3.83 13.95
C SER A 347 17.09 -2.78 14.56
N GLU A 348 17.57 -1.56 14.81
CA GLU A 348 16.76 -0.42 15.27
C GLU A 348 16.06 0.32 14.12
N PHE A 349 16.45 0.06 12.87
CA PHE A 349 15.85 0.67 11.69
C PHE A 349 14.71 -0.20 11.16
N ASN A 350 13.67 0.46 10.65
CA ASN A 350 12.50 -0.19 10.07
C ASN A 350 12.82 -0.63 8.65
N LEU A 351 13.34 -1.85 8.50
CA LEU A 351 13.58 -2.46 7.19
C LEU A 351 12.24 -2.68 6.47
N ILE A 352 12.12 -2.26 5.22
CA ILE A 352 10.89 -2.40 4.42
C ILE A 352 11.07 -3.27 3.17
N PHE A 353 12.27 -3.28 2.59
CA PHE A 353 12.54 -4.03 1.38
C PHE A 353 13.97 -4.50 1.29
N MET A 354 14.16 -5.70 0.74
CA MET A 354 15.47 -6.25 0.41
C MET A 354 15.50 -6.75 -1.03
N SER A 355 16.64 -6.57 -1.69
CA SER A 355 16.92 -7.15 -2.99
C SER A 355 18.29 -7.81 -3.02
N PHE A 356 18.36 -8.94 -3.69
CA PHE A 356 19.53 -9.79 -3.81
C PHE A 356 19.71 -10.13 -5.30
N TYR A 357 20.86 -9.79 -5.85
CA TYR A 357 21.13 -9.94 -7.28
C TYR A 357 22.47 -10.61 -7.50
N GLU A 358 22.45 -11.79 -8.11
CA GLU A 358 23.69 -12.41 -8.60
C GLU A 358 24.27 -11.61 -9.76
N LEU A 359 25.54 -11.25 -9.63
CA LEU A 359 26.34 -10.60 -10.66
C LEU A 359 27.30 -11.62 -11.31
N PHE A 360 28.39 -11.12 -11.91
CA PHE A 360 29.49 -11.94 -12.43
C PHE A 360 30.54 -12.23 -11.34
N ASN A 361 31.42 -13.20 -11.59
CA ASN A 361 32.53 -13.58 -10.70
C ASN A 361 32.10 -13.95 -9.27
N ASP A 362 30.97 -14.66 -9.13
CA ASP A 362 30.38 -15.06 -7.84
C ASP A 362 30.12 -13.93 -6.85
N LYS A 363 30.02 -12.70 -7.36
CA LYS A 363 29.61 -11.53 -6.59
C LYS A 363 28.10 -11.40 -6.56
N ILE A 364 27.61 -10.81 -5.48
CA ILE A 364 26.22 -10.43 -5.29
C ILE A 364 26.13 -8.94 -5.01
N TYR A 365 25.05 -8.32 -5.49
CA TYR A 365 24.65 -6.99 -5.11
C TYR A 365 23.39 -7.07 -4.25
N LEU A 366 23.46 -6.46 -3.07
CA LEU A 366 22.43 -6.44 -2.06
C LEU A 366 21.97 -5.01 -1.85
N LYS A 367 20.65 -4.84 -1.74
CA LYS A 367 20.05 -3.55 -1.40
C LYS A 367 19.04 -3.74 -0.28
N PHE A 368 19.19 -2.96 0.78
CA PHE A 368 18.29 -2.90 1.94
C PHE A 368 17.71 -1.49 2.01
N GLU A 369 16.41 -1.37 1.85
CA GLU A 369 15.69 -0.11 1.97
C GLU A 369 14.94 -0.10 3.30
N TYR A 370 15.10 1.00 4.03
CA TYR A 370 14.48 1.25 5.32
C TYR A 370 13.45 2.37 5.18
N GLU A 371 12.44 2.41 6.05
CA GLU A 371 11.47 3.51 6.09
C GLU A 371 12.09 4.81 6.62
N ASN A 372 13.15 4.69 7.41
CA ASN A 372 13.78 5.82 8.09
C ASN A 372 14.38 6.84 7.11
N ILE A 373 14.13 8.12 7.40
CA ILE A 373 14.82 9.25 6.77
C ILE A 373 15.88 9.74 7.74
N ILE A 374 17.15 9.83 7.29
CA ILE A 374 18.27 10.26 8.12
C ILE A 374 19.02 11.43 7.48
N ASN A 375 19.60 12.29 8.31
CA ASN A 375 20.45 13.39 7.86
C ASN A 375 21.90 12.93 7.64
N GLN A 376 22.74 13.84 7.12
CA GLN A 376 24.13 13.57 6.81
C GLN A 376 24.96 13.18 8.05
N THR A 377 24.75 13.82 9.21
CA THR A 377 25.45 13.50 10.46
C THR A 377 25.12 12.08 10.95
N HIS A 378 23.84 11.68 10.88
CA HIS A 378 23.42 10.31 11.22
C HIS A 378 24.00 9.29 10.24
N LYS A 379 24.06 9.62 8.95
CA LYS A 379 24.68 8.79 7.92
C LYS A 379 26.15 8.52 8.22
N GLU A 380 26.92 9.53 8.59
CA GLU A 380 28.34 9.39 8.94
C GLU A 380 28.54 8.49 10.16
N LYS A 381 27.76 8.70 11.23
CA LYS A 381 27.77 7.82 12.41
C LYS A 381 27.45 6.37 12.04
N LEU A 382 26.48 6.16 11.15
CA LEU A 382 26.09 4.83 10.70
C LEU A 382 27.20 4.15 9.89
N LEU A 383 27.88 4.89 9.01
CA LEU A 383 29.05 4.38 8.28
C LEU A 383 30.16 3.95 9.24
N THR A 384 30.46 4.75 10.27
CA THR A 384 31.44 4.38 11.30
C THR A 384 31.01 3.09 12.00
N LEU A 385 29.74 3.00 12.45
CA LEU A 385 29.20 1.83 13.12
C LEU A 385 29.31 0.56 12.25
N LEU A 386 28.93 0.64 10.97
CA LEU A 386 28.99 -0.50 10.05
C LEU A 386 30.45 -0.94 9.80
N ASN A 387 31.37 0.01 9.62
CA ASN A 387 32.80 -0.29 9.49
C ASN A 387 33.37 -0.95 10.76
N THR A 388 32.98 -0.50 11.96
CA THR A 388 33.41 -1.14 13.20
C THR A 388 32.87 -2.58 13.31
N ASN A 389 31.62 -2.83 12.90
CA ASN A 389 31.03 -4.18 12.96
C ASN A 389 31.71 -5.18 12.00
N LEU A 390 32.24 -4.73 10.86
CA LEU A 390 33.05 -5.59 9.96
C LEU A 390 34.26 -6.19 10.69
N ASN A 391 34.90 -5.40 11.56
CA ASN A 391 36.08 -5.83 12.32
C ASN A 391 35.74 -6.73 13.52
N LEU A 392 34.49 -6.74 13.97
CA LEU A 392 34.02 -7.49 15.15
C LEU A 392 33.39 -8.85 14.79
N SER A 393 33.60 -9.33 13.56
CA SER A 393 32.95 -10.47 12.88
C SER A 393 33.00 -11.85 13.58
N HIS A 394 33.50 -11.95 14.81
CA HIS A 394 33.82 -13.22 15.47
C HIS A 394 33.08 -13.55 16.77
N LYS A 395 32.17 -12.72 17.33
CA LYS A 395 31.64 -13.03 18.70
C LYS A 395 30.14 -12.82 19.00
N ARG A 396 29.30 -12.32 18.10
CA ARG A 396 27.87 -12.09 18.44
C ARG A 396 27.00 -13.29 18.10
N LYS A 397 26.50 -13.98 19.13
CA LYS A 397 25.44 -14.99 18.98
C LYS A 397 24.14 -14.30 18.59
N ILE A 398 23.55 -14.71 17.47
CA ILE A 398 22.24 -14.22 17.03
C ILE A 398 21.18 -14.78 17.97
N LYS A 399 20.38 -13.89 18.57
CA LYS A 399 19.28 -14.30 19.45
C LYS A 399 18.20 -15.02 18.63
N LYS A 400 17.79 -16.21 19.09
CA LYS A 400 16.69 -16.97 18.45
C LYS A 400 15.36 -16.28 18.79
N PRO A 401 14.58 -15.80 17.80
CA PRO A 401 13.26 -15.23 18.02
C PRO A 401 12.22 -16.33 18.28
N ILE A 402 11.06 -15.97 18.83
CA ILE A 402 9.90 -16.86 19.00
C ILE A 402 9.07 -16.84 17.72
N ILE A 403 8.98 -17.97 17.00
CA ILE A 403 8.23 -18.14 15.76
C ILE A 403 7.43 -19.43 15.86
N LYS A 404 6.11 -19.33 15.72
CA LYS A 404 5.20 -20.48 15.77
C LYS A 404 5.05 -21.14 14.40
N LYS A 405 4.64 -22.41 14.39
CA LYS A 405 4.45 -23.17 13.15
C LYS A 405 3.42 -22.56 12.20
N ASP A 406 2.31 -22.05 12.71
CA ASP A 406 1.23 -21.43 11.93
C ASP A 406 1.58 -20.05 11.37
N GLU A 407 2.66 -19.45 11.88
CA GLU A 407 3.20 -18.15 11.43
C GLU A 407 4.08 -18.27 10.18
N VAL A 408 4.46 -19.48 9.77
CA VAL A 408 5.32 -19.75 8.59
C VAL A 408 4.51 -20.47 7.52
N LYS A 409 4.42 -19.89 6.32
CA LYS A 409 3.78 -20.52 5.16
C LYS A 409 4.72 -20.51 3.97
N PHE A 410 4.91 -21.66 3.34
CA PHE A 410 5.80 -21.83 2.19
C PHE A 410 5.00 -22.26 0.96
N ASP A 411 5.11 -21.49 -0.11
CA ASP A 411 4.46 -21.72 -1.40
C ASP A 411 5.50 -21.99 -2.48
N LEU A 412 5.68 -23.27 -2.81
CA LEU A 412 6.54 -23.72 -3.90
C LEU A 412 5.93 -23.46 -5.28
N ASN A 413 4.65 -23.16 -5.37
CA ASN A 413 3.94 -22.97 -6.64
C ASN A 413 3.77 -21.49 -6.99
N TYR A 414 4.46 -20.59 -6.27
CA TYR A 414 4.38 -19.14 -6.47
C TYR A 414 4.64 -18.72 -7.92
N SER A 415 5.65 -19.29 -8.57
CA SER A 415 5.83 -19.23 -10.02
C SER A 415 6.63 -20.43 -10.53
N LYS A 416 6.88 -20.50 -11.86
CA LYS A 416 7.75 -21.53 -12.43
C LYS A 416 9.18 -21.46 -11.88
N THR A 417 9.72 -20.26 -11.67
CA THR A 417 11.12 -20.00 -11.28
C THR A 417 11.28 -19.66 -9.82
N TYR A 418 10.24 -19.15 -9.15
CA TYR A 418 10.32 -18.64 -7.79
C TYR A 418 9.40 -19.36 -6.82
N ALA A 419 9.81 -19.45 -5.56
CA ALA A 419 9.01 -19.88 -4.42
C ALA A 419 8.83 -18.71 -3.43
N LYS A 420 7.76 -18.72 -2.64
CA LYS A 420 7.44 -17.67 -1.67
C LYS A 420 7.36 -18.24 -0.25
N LEU A 421 8.04 -17.62 0.70
CA LEU A 421 7.85 -17.85 2.14
C LEU A 421 7.20 -16.63 2.77
N ASN A 422 6.07 -16.83 3.45
CA ASN A 422 5.43 -15.84 4.30
C ASN A 422 5.75 -16.13 5.77
N LEU A 423 6.19 -15.11 6.49
CA LEU A 423 6.43 -15.13 7.92
C LEU A 423 5.60 -14.03 8.58
N ASN A 424 4.55 -14.40 9.30
CA ASN A 424 3.71 -13.48 10.06
C ASN A 424 3.89 -13.72 11.55
N THR A 425 4.84 -13.02 12.18
CA THR A 425 5.20 -13.25 13.58
C THR A 425 5.29 -11.95 14.37
N LYS A 426 5.53 -12.04 15.68
CA LYS A 426 5.83 -10.85 16.49
C LYS A 426 7.13 -10.22 16.01
N ASP A 427 7.12 -8.91 15.83
CA ASP A 427 8.33 -8.17 15.51
C ASP A 427 9.29 -8.20 16.70
N GLN A 428 10.52 -8.64 16.45
CA GLN A 428 11.50 -8.99 17.46
C GLN A 428 12.89 -8.56 17.00
N GLN A 429 13.64 -7.92 17.90
CA GLN A 429 15.00 -7.49 17.59
C GLN A 429 15.86 -8.68 17.13
N GLY A 430 16.52 -8.52 15.99
CA GLY A 430 17.38 -9.56 15.39
C GLY A 430 16.63 -10.63 14.60
N LEU A 431 15.31 -10.54 14.43
CA LEU A 431 14.52 -11.48 13.63
C LEU A 431 15.08 -11.65 12.22
N MET A 432 15.36 -10.55 11.51
CA MET A 432 15.87 -10.63 10.15
C MET A 432 17.26 -11.26 10.06
N ALA A 433 18.15 -10.93 11.00
CA ALA A 433 19.48 -11.54 11.07
C ALA A 433 19.39 -13.06 11.30
N PHE A 434 18.48 -13.50 12.18
CA PHE A 434 18.21 -14.92 12.41
C PHE A 434 17.69 -15.61 11.15
N VAL A 435 16.69 -15.04 10.49
CA VAL A 435 16.09 -15.60 9.27
C VAL A 435 17.12 -15.71 8.15
N MET A 436 17.93 -14.67 7.91
CA MET A 436 19.00 -14.71 6.90
C MET A 436 20.08 -15.75 7.21
N ASN A 437 20.43 -15.95 8.48
CA ASN A 437 21.39 -16.97 8.86
C ASN A 437 20.88 -18.39 8.54
N ILE A 438 19.58 -18.64 8.75
CA ILE A 438 18.95 -19.91 8.34
C ILE A 438 18.96 -20.05 6.82
N PHE A 439 18.57 -19.01 6.07
CA PHE A 439 18.53 -19.08 4.60
C PHE A 439 19.91 -19.37 4.01
N ARG A 440 20.97 -18.72 4.51
CA ARG A 440 22.34 -19.03 4.10
C ARG A 440 22.74 -20.46 4.45
N GLY A 441 22.38 -20.95 5.64
CA GLY A 441 22.71 -22.31 6.07
C GLY A 441 22.13 -23.42 5.19
N TYR A 442 21.06 -23.12 4.44
CA TYR A 442 20.44 -24.01 3.46
C TYR A 442 20.73 -23.63 2.00
N ASP A 443 21.65 -22.70 1.76
CA ASP A 443 22.00 -22.21 0.41
C ASP A 443 20.78 -21.73 -0.39
N LEU A 444 19.90 -20.96 0.27
CA LEU A 444 18.70 -20.42 -0.38
C LEU A 444 19.05 -19.15 -1.16
N HIS A 445 18.73 -19.15 -2.45
CA HIS A 445 18.93 -18.00 -3.33
C HIS A 445 17.75 -17.02 -3.19
N LEU A 446 17.81 -16.17 -2.18
CA LEU A 446 16.84 -15.09 -2.02
C LEU A 446 16.97 -14.11 -3.18
N SER A 447 15.87 -13.69 -3.79
CA SER A 447 15.83 -12.66 -4.85
C SER A 447 15.34 -11.33 -4.27
N THR A 448 14.22 -11.36 -3.55
CA THR A 448 13.69 -10.17 -2.87
C THR A 448 12.97 -10.53 -1.58
N ALA A 449 12.84 -9.55 -0.68
CA ALA A 449 11.98 -9.65 0.48
C ALA A 449 11.21 -8.35 0.73
N LYS A 450 9.94 -8.47 1.09
CA LYS A 450 9.08 -7.36 1.55
C LYS A 450 8.81 -7.51 3.03
N ILE A 451 9.07 -6.45 3.78
CA ILE A 451 8.98 -6.43 5.24
C ILE A 451 7.94 -5.38 5.62
N GLN A 452 6.92 -5.79 6.37
CA GLN A 452 5.85 -4.89 6.81
C GLN A 452 5.61 -5.08 8.30
N THR A 453 5.79 -4.03 9.10
CA THR A 453 5.48 -4.07 10.53
C THR A 453 4.19 -3.30 10.82
N ILE A 454 3.20 -3.98 11.43
CA ILE A 454 1.92 -3.41 11.85
C ILE A 454 1.68 -3.81 13.31
N ARG A 455 1.49 -2.83 14.21
CA ARG A 455 1.11 -3.05 15.61
C ARG A 455 1.94 -4.17 16.30
N GLN A 456 3.28 -4.06 16.22
CA GLN A 456 4.27 -5.01 16.77
C GLN A 456 4.28 -6.42 16.16
N ARG A 457 3.57 -6.64 15.05
CA ARG A 457 3.69 -7.85 14.23
C ARG A 457 4.35 -7.51 12.92
N THR A 458 5.15 -8.43 12.41
CA THR A 458 5.80 -8.33 11.12
C THR A 458 5.17 -9.32 10.15
N ARG A 459 4.89 -8.88 8.92
CA ARG A 459 4.31 -9.65 7.82
C ARG A 459 5.33 -9.65 6.69
N ASN A 460 6.20 -10.65 6.67
CA ASN A 460 7.34 -10.72 5.77
C ASN A 460 7.07 -11.69 4.63
N SER A 461 7.36 -11.27 3.41
CA SER A 461 7.34 -12.11 2.21
C SER A 461 8.75 -12.24 1.67
N PHE A 462 9.26 -13.46 1.54
CA PHE A 462 10.56 -13.77 0.97
C PHE A 462 10.38 -14.56 -0.32
N ILE A 463 11.06 -14.15 -1.39
CA ILE A 463 10.93 -14.75 -2.71
C ILE A 463 12.28 -15.31 -3.11
N PHE A 464 12.31 -16.61 -3.36
CA PHE A 464 13.52 -17.37 -3.67
C PHE A 464 13.50 -17.88 -5.10
N GLU A 465 14.65 -17.89 -5.76
CA GLU A 465 14.85 -18.74 -6.93
C GLU A 465 14.81 -20.20 -6.52
N LYS A 466 14.11 -21.02 -7.29
CA LYS A 466 14.04 -22.47 -7.05
C LYS A 466 15.39 -23.11 -7.36
N ASN A 467 15.96 -23.78 -6.37
CA ASN A 467 17.13 -24.64 -6.51
C ASN A 467 16.87 -26.01 -5.84
N GLU A 468 17.75 -26.98 -6.08
CA GLU A 468 17.60 -28.33 -5.50
C GLU A 468 17.56 -28.31 -3.97
N ALA A 469 18.38 -27.44 -3.34
CA ALA A 469 18.45 -27.30 -1.90
C ALA A 469 17.10 -26.91 -1.29
N LEU A 470 16.40 -25.94 -1.89
CA LEU A 470 15.07 -25.48 -1.48
C LEU A 470 14.02 -26.56 -1.66
N LEU A 471 14.02 -27.26 -2.81
CA LEU A 471 13.03 -28.29 -3.14
C LEU A 471 13.14 -29.52 -2.23
N GLN A 472 14.37 -29.93 -1.88
CA GLN A 472 14.60 -31.13 -1.06
C GLN A 472 14.48 -30.87 0.45
N ASN A 473 14.72 -29.64 0.92
CA ASN A 473 14.82 -29.35 2.35
C ASN A 473 13.66 -28.50 2.92
N GLN A 474 12.55 -28.33 2.20
CA GLN A 474 11.42 -27.48 2.62
C GLN A 474 11.04 -27.66 4.11
N ASN A 475 10.76 -28.90 4.53
CA ASN A 475 10.36 -29.18 5.92
C ASN A 475 11.46 -28.85 6.93
N LYS A 476 12.73 -29.10 6.58
CA LYS A 476 13.87 -28.78 7.45
C LYS A 476 14.06 -27.27 7.59
N ILE A 477 13.89 -26.52 6.50
CA ILE A 477 13.94 -25.06 6.50
C ILE A 477 12.85 -24.49 7.41
N ILE A 478 11.60 -24.94 7.24
CA ILE A 478 10.48 -24.51 8.08
C ILE A 478 10.76 -24.84 9.56
N ASN A 479 11.16 -26.07 9.87
CA ASN A 479 11.47 -26.49 11.24
C ASN A 479 12.65 -25.71 11.85
N SER A 480 13.59 -25.24 11.04
CA SER A 480 14.74 -24.44 11.52
C SER A 480 14.35 -22.99 11.85
N LEU A 481 13.30 -22.47 11.20
CA LEU A 481 12.72 -21.17 11.53
C LEU A 481 11.88 -21.24 12.79
N ILE A 482 11.15 -22.34 12.99
CA ILE A 482 10.28 -22.53 14.16
C ILE A 482 11.12 -22.66 15.43
N SER A 483 10.63 -22.04 16.51
CA SER A 483 11.30 -22.03 17.80
C SER A 483 10.40 -22.33 18.98
N GLU A 484 9.10 -22.52 18.74
CA GLU A 484 8.07 -22.92 19.71
C GLU A 484 7.29 -24.13 19.21
#